data_AF-A0A7S3KRN1-F1
#
_entry.id   AF-A0A7S3KRN1-F1
#
_cell.length_a   1.000
_cell.length_b   1.000
_cell.length_c   1.000
_cell.angle_alpha   90.00
_cell.angle_beta   90.00
_cell.angle_gamma   90.00
#
_symmetry.space_group_name_H-M   'P 1'
#
loop_
_entity.id
_entity.type
_entity.pdbx_description
1 polymer ?
#
loop_
_entity_poly.entity_id
_entity_poly.type
_entity_poly.pdbx_seq_one_letter_code
_entity_poly.pdbx_strand_id
1 'polypeptide(L)'
;MCIYQFLISTQTLKQGFGVTELRDKDGNLTGHLVGILNRTLSLLDHGIKPIWVFDGKAPQLKAGELEERKEKKKEAKEKMDQLMEEGKDDEAAKMAQRSIRVTPEMTE
;
A
#
# COMPACT_ATOMS: atom_id res chain seq x y z
N MET A 1 6.93 -0.70 -7.33
CA MET A 1 7.69 -1.23 -6.19
C MET A 1 7.93 -0.22 -5.05
N CYS A 2 8.06 1.08 -5.29
CA CYS A 2 8.25 2.06 -4.19
C CYS A 2 6.93 2.58 -3.57
N ILE A 3 5.87 2.75 -4.37
CA ILE A 3 4.55 3.17 -3.88
C ILE A 3 4.01 2.21 -2.81
N TYR A 4 4.09 0.90 -3.05
CA TYR A 4 3.67 -0.11 -2.08
C TYR A 4 4.39 0.05 -0.74
N GLN A 5 5.70 0.30 -0.77
CA GLN A 5 6.48 0.53 0.44
C GLN A 5 6.02 1.78 1.19
N PHE A 6 5.72 2.87 0.48
CA PHE A 6 5.23 4.09 1.10
C PHE A 6 3.89 3.87 1.78
N LEU A 7 2.92 3.24 1.10
CA LEU A 7 1.62 2.91 1.68
C LEU A 7 1.76 2.08 2.96
N ILE A 8 2.58 1.02 2.92
CA ILE A 8 2.87 0.18 4.10
C ILE A 8 3.49 1.01 5.22
N SER A 9 4.48 1.86 4.92
CA SER A 9 5.19 2.63 5.94
C SER A 9 4.36 3.76 6.56
N THR A 10 3.39 4.29 5.83
CA THR A 10 2.48 5.35 6.30
C THR A 10 1.26 4.81 7.02
N GLN A 11 1.00 3.49 6.93
CA GLN A 11 0.00 2.84 7.76
C GLN A 11 0.49 2.86 9.21
N THR A 12 -0.32 3.42 10.10
CA THR A 12 -0.03 3.44 11.53
C THR A 12 -0.97 2.45 12.21
N LEU A 13 -0.40 1.54 13.00
CA LEU A 13 -1.19 0.69 13.88
C LEU A 13 -1.36 1.41 15.21
N LYS A 14 -2.58 1.78 15.56
CA LYS A 14 -2.91 2.25 16.92
C LYS A 14 -3.73 1.18 17.61
N GLN A 15 -3.23 0.68 18.74
CA GLN A 15 -3.99 -0.22 19.61
C GLN A 15 -5.38 0.36 19.89
N GLY A 16 -6.42 -0.44 19.66
CA GLY A 16 -7.82 -0.05 19.85
C GLY A 16 -8.43 0.88 18.78
N PHE A 17 -7.65 1.40 17.82
CA PHE A 17 -8.15 2.17 16.67
C PHE A 17 -7.96 1.45 15.33
N GLY A 18 -7.32 0.27 15.34
CA GLY A 18 -7.05 -0.53 14.15
C GLY A 18 -5.96 0.08 13.26
N VAL A 19 -5.98 -0.32 11.98
CA VAL A 19 -5.03 0.14 10.96
C VAL A 19 -5.49 1.50 10.45
N THR A 20 -4.72 2.55 10.74
CA THR A 20 -5.00 3.90 10.25
C THR A 20 -4.18 4.18 9.00
N GLU A 21 -4.87 4.65 7.96
CA GLU A 21 -4.27 5.04 6.67
C GLU A 21 -4.35 6.56 6.49
N LEU A 22 -3.33 7.14 5.85
CA LEU A 22 -3.39 8.54 5.44
C LEU A 22 -4.35 8.70 4.27
N ARG A 23 -5.42 9.48 4.49
CA ARG A 23 -6.47 9.78 3.52
C ARG A 23 -6.74 11.28 3.43
N ASP A 24 -7.20 11.73 2.27
CA ASP A 24 -7.70 13.10 2.09
C ASP A 24 -9.15 13.24 2.62
N LYS A 25 -9.77 14.40 2.39
CA LYS A 25 -11.15 14.68 2.80
C LYS A 25 -12.19 13.84 2.06
N ASP A 26 -11.86 13.39 0.86
CA ASP A 26 -12.72 12.58 0.00
C ASP A 26 -12.51 11.08 0.22
N GLY A 27 -11.54 10.71 1.07
CA GLY A 27 -11.23 9.34 1.45
C GLY A 27 -10.17 8.68 0.57
N ASN A 28 -9.54 9.39 -0.38
CA ASN A 28 -8.49 8.83 -1.23
C ASN A 28 -7.20 8.59 -0.43
N LEU A 29 -6.46 7.53 -0.74
CA LEU A 29 -5.20 7.21 -0.06
C LEU A 29 -4.10 8.18 -0.46
N THR A 30 -3.48 8.87 0.49
CA THR A 30 -2.45 9.90 0.22
C THR A 30 -1.04 9.52 0.66
N GLY A 31 -0.88 8.40 1.39
CA GLY A 31 0.41 7.99 1.93
C GLY A 31 1.53 7.81 0.89
N HIS A 32 1.17 7.39 -0.32
CA HIS A 32 2.11 7.25 -1.43
C HIS A 32 2.71 8.60 -1.88
N LEU A 33 1.92 9.68 -1.91
CA LEU A 33 2.36 11.02 -2.29
C LEU A 33 3.33 11.59 -1.26
N VAL A 34 2.98 11.46 0.02
CA VAL A 34 3.84 11.88 1.15
C VAL A 34 5.18 11.13 1.11
N GLY A 35 5.14 9.82 0.86
CA GLY A 35 6.34 9.00 0.78
C GLY A 35 7.25 9.38 -0.39
N ILE A 36 6.69 9.56 -1.59
CA ILE A 36 7.46 9.97 -2.79
C ILE A 36 8.09 11.35 -2.58
N LEU A 37 7.33 12.32 -2.05
CA LEU A 37 7.81 13.67 -1.82
C LEU A 37 8.99 13.68 -0.85
N ASN A 38 8.81 13.12 0.34
CA ASN A 38 9.84 13.11 1.38
C ASN A 38 11.08 12.31 0.94
N ARG A 39 10.88 11.18 0.24
CA ARG A 39 12.00 10.39 -0.28
C ARG A 39 12.76 11.15 -1.36
N THR A 40 12.07 11.82 -2.26
CA THR A 40 12.71 12.59 -3.33
C THR A 40 13.54 13.73 -2.75
N LEU A 41 12.98 14.50 -1.80
CA LEU A 41 13.72 15.56 -1.09
C LEU A 41 14.98 15.01 -0.42
N SER A 42 14.84 13.92 0.35
CA SER A 42 15.98 13.29 1.02
C SER A 42 17.07 12.83 0.03
N LEU A 43 16.69 12.27 -1.13
CA LEU A 43 17.66 11.88 -2.15
C LEU A 43 18.38 13.09 -2.76
N LEU A 44 17.63 14.17 -3.03
CA LEU A 44 18.20 15.42 -3.55
C LEU A 44 19.15 16.09 -2.55
N ASP A 45 18.84 16.05 -1.25
CA ASP A 45 19.71 16.57 -0.19
C ASP A 45 21.07 15.85 -0.14
N HIS A 46 21.09 14.58 -0.55
CA HIS A 46 22.31 13.78 -0.67
C HIS A 46 22.97 13.88 -2.07
N GLY A 47 22.51 14.79 -2.93
CA GLY A 47 23.03 15.00 -4.28
C GLY A 47 22.66 13.89 -5.28
N ILE A 48 21.76 12.98 -4.92
CA ILE A 48 21.28 11.91 -5.79
C ILE A 48 20.18 12.47 -6.68
N LYS A 49 20.24 12.19 -7.99
CA LYS A 49 19.20 12.57 -8.96
C LYS A 49 18.27 11.37 -9.19
N PRO A 50 17.11 11.29 -8.52
CA PRO A 50 16.22 10.15 -8.67
C PRO A 50 15.49 10.16 -10.02
N ILE A 51 15.32 8.96 -10.60
CA ILE A 51 14.45 8.72 -11.75
C ILE A 51 13.42 7.67 -11.31
N TRP A 52 12.15 8.05 -11.33
CA TRP A 52 11.05 7.15 -11.00
C TRP A 52 10.56 6.47 -12.29
N VAL A 53 10.49 5.13 -12.26
CA VAL A 53 10.00 4.31 -13.37
C VAL A 53 8.73 3.59 -12.92
N PHE A 54 7.67 3.78 -13.67
CA PHE A 54 6.37 3.15 -13.43
C PHE A 54 6.17 1.99 -14.40
N ASP A 55 5.48 0.96 -13.92
CA ASP A 55 5.18 -0.21 -14.75
C ASP A 55 4.14 0.18 -15.81
N GLY A 56 4.41 -0.20 -17.06
CA GLY A 56 3.44 -0.08 -18.15
C GLY A 56 2.40 -1.22 -18.15
N LYS A 57 1.71 -1.39 -19.27
CA LYS A 57 0.73 -2.46 -19.44
C LYS A 57 1.41 -3.84 -19.32
N ALA A 58 0.91 -4.67 -18.41
CA ALA A 58 1.40 -6.03 -18.25
C ALA A 58 1.13 -6.89 -19.51
N PRO A 59 2.04 -7.80 -19.88
CA PRO A 59 1.84 -8.71 -21.01
C PRO A 59 0.73 -9.75 -20.70
N GLN A 60 0.05 -10.22 -21.74
CA GLN A 60 -1.09 -11.16 -21.61
C GLN A 60 -0.71 -12.48 -20.90
N LEU A 61 0.52 -12.96 -21.10
CA LEU A 61 1.05 -14.16 -20.44
C LEU A 61 1.05 -14.07 -18.90
N LYS A 62 1.01 -12.85 -18.35
CA LYS A 62 0.99 -12.60 -16.89
C LYS A 62 -0.42 -12.56 -16.30
N ALA A 63 -1.47 -12.78 -17.10
CA ALA A 63 -2.85 -12.66 -16.63
C ALA A 63 -3.16 -13.64 -15.47
N GLY A 64 -2.73 -14.89 -15.55
CA GLY A 64 -2.95 -15.88 -14.48
C GLY A 64 -2.32 -15.48 -13.14
N GLU A 65 -1.06 -15.05 -13.16
CA GLU A 65 -0.35 -14.56 -11.96
C GLU A 65 -1.01 -13.30 -11.37
N LEU A 66 -1.57 -12.43 -12.22
CA LEU A 66 -2.28 -11.23 -11.76
C LEU A 66 -3.60 -11.60 -11.07
N GLU A 67 -4.33 -12.59 -11.56
CA GLU A 67 -5.54 -13.10 -10.91
C GLU A 67 -5.22 -13.74 -9.55
N GLU A 68 -4.21 -14.62 -9.49
CA GLU A 68 -3.79 -15.24 -8.23
C GLU A 68 -3.39 -14.19 -7.17
N ARG A 69 -2.71 -13.11 -7.60
CA ARG A 69 -2.39 -11.98 -6.70
C ARG A 69 -3.62 -11.21 -6.23
N LYS A 70 -4.64 -11.06 -7.08
CA LYS A 70 -5.90 -10.41 -6.67
C LYS A 70 -6.64 -11.26 -5.64
N GLU A 71 -6.68 -12.57 -5.84
CA GLU A 71 -7.30 -13.52 -4.92
C GLU A 71 -6.62 -13.49 -3.55
N LYS A 72 -5.30 -13.63 -3.50
CA LYS A 72 -4.53 -13.53 -2.24
C LYS A 72 -4.76 -12.24 -1.47
N LYS A 73 -4.95 -11.11 -2.18
CA LYS A 73 -5.27 -9.82 -1.55
C LYS A 73 -6.69 -9.79 -0.99
N LYS A 74 -7.65 -10.38 -1.71
CA LYS A 74 -9.03 -10.49 -1.24
C LYS A 74 -9.10 -11.35 0.03
N GLU A 75 -8.45 -12.51 0.02
CA GLU A 75 -8.35 -13.38 1.20
C GLU A 75 -7.68 -12.68 2.38
N ALA A 76 -6.61 -11.91 2.14
CA ALA A 76 -5.94 -11.15 3.19
C ALA A 76 -6.87 -10.08 3.80
N LYS A 77 -7.71 -9.45 2.98
CA LYS A 77 -8.71 -8.49 3.46
C LYS A 77 -9.79 -9.18 4.32
N GLU A 78 -10.34 -10.28 3.84
CA GLU A 78 -11.36 -11.04 4.59
C GLU A 78 -10.81 -11.54 5.94
N LYS A 79 -9.57 -12.04 5.97
CA LYS A 79 -8.89 -12.44 7.21
C LYS A 79 -8.61 -11.27 8.14
N MET A 80 -8.26 -10.10 7.60
CA MET A 80 -8.06 -8.89 8.39
C MET A 80 -9.36 -8.50 9.11
N ASP A 81 -10.48 -8.50 8.40
CA ASP A 81 -11.79 -8.12 8.96
C ASP A 81 -12.19 -9.09 10.10
N GLN A 82 -12.00 -10.41 9.91
CA GLN A 82 -12.22 -11.42 10.95
C GLN A 82 -11.33 -11.22 12.19
N LEU A 83 -10.03 -10.98 11.99
CA LEU A 83 -9.08 -10.79 13.09
C LEU A 83 -9.34 -9.49 13.88
N MET A 84 -9.89 -8.47 13.21
CA MET A 84 -10.35 -7.25 13.87
C MET A 84 -11.57 -7.50 14.76
N GLU A 85 -12.53 -8.32 14.32
CA GLU A 85 -13.68 -8.73 15.14
C GLU A 85 -13.25 -9.58 16.35
N GLU A 86 -12.23 -10.42 16.19
CA GLU A 86 -11.65 -11.24 17.27
C GLU A 86 -10.75 -10.44 18.24
N GLY A 87 -10.45 -9.16 17.95
CA GLY A 87 -9.58 -8.32 18.78
C GLY A 87 -8.10 -8.68 18.71
N LYS A 88 -7.66 -9.39 17.66
CA LYS A 88 -6.25 -9.76 17.42
C LYS A 88 -5.54 -8.70 16.57
N ASP A 89 -5.37 -7.51 17.15
CA ASP A 89 -4.84 -6.33 16.47
C ASP A 89 -3.51 -6.57 15.73
N ASP A 90 -2.58 -7.32 16.34
CA ASP A 90 -1.25 -7.57 15.76
C ASP A 90 -1.28 -8.48 14.52
N GLU A 91 -2.22 -9.43 14.46
CA GLU A 91 -2.39 -10.31 13.31
C GLU A 91 -3.18 -9.62 12.20
N ALA A 92 -4.20 -8.85 12.58
CA ALA A 92 -4.95 -7.99 11.67
C ALA A 92 -4.01 -6.99 10.95
N ALA A 93 -3.03 -6.42 11.67
CA ALA A 93 -2.00 -5.56 11.10
C ALA A 93 -1.21 -6.23 9.97
N LYS A 94 -0.78 -7.48 10.17
CA LYS A 94 -0.01 -8.24 9.18
C LYS A 94 -0.84 -8.52 7.93
N MET A 95 -2.12 -8.79 8.11
CA MET A 95 -3.04 -9.02 6.99
C MET A 95 -3.37 -7.72 6.25
N ALA A 96 -3.47 -6.59 6.97
CA ALA A 96 -3.66 -5.28 6.38
C ALA A 96 -2.51 -4.86 5.45
N GLN A 97 -1.26 -5.14 5.83
CA GLN A 97 -0.11 -4.89 4.95
C GLN A 97 -0.17 -5.71 3.66
N ARG A 98 -0.73 -6.93 3.71
CA ARG A 98 -0.87 -7.84 2.56
C ARG A 98 -2.04 -7.50 1.65
N SER A 99 -3.06 -6.81 2.16
CA SER A 99 -4.26 -6.42 1.40
C SER A 99 -4.08 -5.14 0.59
N ILE A 100 -2.97 -4.41 0.76
CA ILE A 100 -2.73 -3.13 0.08
C ILE A 100 -2.85 -3.23 -1.44
N ARG A 101 -3.61 -2.29 -1.98
CA ARG A 101 -3.86 -2.12 -3.41
C ARG A 101 -3.41 -0.74 -3.86
N VAL A 102 -2.71 -0.72 -4.99
CA VAL A 102 -2.41 0.50 -5.74
C VAL A 102 -3.37 0.55 -6.92
N THR A 103 -4.10 1.65 -7.07
CA THR A 103 -4.97 1.92 -8.22
C THR A 103 -4.22 2.68 -9.31
N PRO A 104 -4.67 2.64 -10.58
CA PRO A 104 -4.06 3.42 -11.66
C PRO A 104 -3.98 4.92 -11.34
N GLU A 105 -5.00 5.47 -10.68
CA GLU A 105 -5.07 6.88 -10.24
C GLU A 105 -3.93 7.29 -9.29
N MET A 106 -3.31 6.33 -8.59
CA MET A 106 -2.18 6.60 -7.69
C MET A 106 -0.82 6.59 -8.43
N THR A 107 -0.83 6.22 -9.71
CA THR A 107 0.34 6.08 -10.57
C THR A 107 0.32 7.00 -11.80
N GLU A 108 -0.84 7.57 -12.12
CA GLU A 108 -1.04 8.59 -13.15
C GLU A 108 -0.73 10.00 -12.61
#